data_AF-A0A9E3WT70-F1
#
_entry.id   AF-A0A9E3WT70-F1
#
_cell.length_a   1.000
_cell.length_b   1.000
_cell.length_c   1.000
_cell.angle_alpha   90.00
_cell.angle_beta   90.00
_cell.angle_gamma   90.00
#
_symmetry.space_group_name_H-M   'P 1'
#
loop_
_entity.id
_entity.type
_entity.pdbx_description
1 polymer ?
#
loop_
_entity_poly.entity_id
_entity_poly.type
_entity_poly.pdbx_seq_one_letter_code
_entity_poly.pdbx_strand_id
1 'polypeptide(L)'
;DPVDKVRVKVFLGDEPTPRDVADVTLTEGRVGGHAFDLIDLESGALRLELDHADALAVDNVAHAAVNVPRRARVLLVTPFNDALELALSTEQAQKAAKVAIVKPEYLQDKAYAAQAASAAYDLIIYDQCSPPAMPNCNTLFIGRTPPGTKVAGAEEPPPADDAPDAPAESPAEGAARDAADSPDDEAATPSAPAAPRATGVWLVGPKQPAPAIIDTDRAHPLMQYVELGNVLVADALPLTPPPGGTRLIDCDFGTIFAVAPRESFQDAVLGFEIVGVDDKGQRYANTDWVKRRSFPLFVMNVLEFLGGQGGSLSTGSVQPGKTIAIRTDSPVDKLHVVAPDGKRVPLSRDGQATFTFAGADQQGVYEVFEGDAKSPAQRFTVNLFDPQESRIEPKVELNVGQAVIEGRRQREPMRKELWKYILVAGLGLLMAEWWIWNRRVYL
;
A
#
# COMPACT_ATOMS: atom_id res chain seq x y z
N ASP A 1 -21.47 21.73 -23.84
CA ASP A 1 -21.27 20.31 -23.51
C ASP A 1 -22.45 19.79 -22.73
N PRO A 2 -22.99 18.60 -23.07
CA PRO A 2 -24.04 18.00 -22.26
C PRO A 2 -23.49 17.75 -20.86
N VAL A 3 -24.23 18.26 -19.88
CA VAL A 3 -23.95 18.09 -18.47
C VAL A 3 -24.85 16.97 -18.00
N ASP A 4 -24.31 15.76 -17.88
CA ASP A 4 -25.08 14.63 -17.40
C ASP A 4 -25.12 14.69 -15.87
N LYS A 5 -26.33 14.87 -15.34
CA LYS A 5 -26.60 14.70 -13.91
C LYS A 5 -26.85 13.24 -13.67
N VAL A 6 -26.00 12.64 -12.86
CA VAL A 6 -26.13 11.25 -12.47
C VAL A 6 -26.41 11.17 -10.99
N ARG A 7 -27.40 10.37 -10.62
CA ARG A 7 -27.76 10.18 -9.22
C ARG A 7 -26.96 9.03 -8.64
N VAL A 8 -26.28 9.28 -7.54
CA VAL A 8 -25.50 8.29 -6.78
C VAL A 8 -26.24 8.02 -5.48
N LYS A 9 -26.43 6.75 -5.16
CA LYS A 9 -27.06 6.29 -3.91
C LYS A 9 -26.04 5.52 -3.10
N VAL A 10 -25.93 5.79 -1.81
CA VAL A 10 -25.11 5.00 -0.88
C VAL A 10 -26.00 4.20 0.05
N PHE A 11 -25.67 2.93 0.23
CA PHE A 11 -26.38 1.97 1.05
C PHE A 11 -25.43 1.38 2.09
N LEU A 12 -25.97 1.05 3.26
CA LEU A 12 -25.26 0.27 4.27
C LEU A 12 -25.52 -1.22 4.03
N GLY A 13 -24.47 -1.96 3.67
CA GLY A 13 -24.56 -3.37 3.28
C GLY A 13 -25.58 -3.61 2.16
N ASP A 14 -26.45 -4.59 2.37
CA ASP A 14 -27.51 -4.98 1.44
C ASP A 14 -28.87 -4.38 1.80
N GLU A 15 -28.90 -3.31 2.61
CA GLU A 15 -30.15 -2.65 2.95
C GLU A 15 -30.85 -2.12 1.69
N PRO A 16 -32.19 -2.26 1.59
CA PRO A 16 -32.95 -1.84 0.42
C PRO A 16 -33.14 -0.33 0.33
N THR A 17 -32.96 0.39 1.45
CA THR A 17 -33.12 1.84 1.53
C THR A 17 -31.77 2.53 1.49
N PRO A 18 -31.56 3.52 0.60
CA PRO A 18 -30.32 4.28 0.58
C PRO A 18 -30.19 5.09 1.87
N ARG A 19 -28.97 5.10 2.42
CA ARG A 19 -28.61 5.92 3.58
C ARG A 19 -28.50 7.38 3.20
N ASP A 20 -27.99 7.67 2.00
CA ASP A 20 -27.91 9.00 1.43
C ASP A 20 -27.96 8.93 -0.11
N VAL A 21 -28.35 10.03 -0.75
CA VAL A 21 -28.52 10.16 -2.20
C VAL A 21 -28.01 11.52 -2.65
N ALA A 22 -27.13 11.53 -3.65
CA ALA A 22 -26.55 12.74 -4.19
C ALA A 22 -26.71 12.79 -5.72
N ASP A 23 -27.05 13.95 -6.26
CA ASP A 23 -26.99 14.20 -7.69
C ASP A 23 -25.61 14.79 -8.04
N VAL A 24 -24.78 14.03 -8.75
CA VAL A 24 -23.43 14.42 -9.17
C VAL A 24 -23.49 14.89 -10.61
N THR A 25 -22.88 16.05 -10.85
CA THR A 25 -22.78 16.60 -12.19
C THR A 25 -21.47 16.19 -12.83
N LEU A 26 -21.54 15.44 -13.92
CA LEU A 26 -20.37 14.97 -14.65
C LEU A 26 -20.28 15.65 -16.02
N THR A 27 -19.06 15.81 -16.51
CA THR A 27 -18.77 16.28 -17.86
C THR A 27 -17.92 15.22 -18.53
N GLU A 28 -18.16 14.99 -19.82
CA GLU A 28 -17.45 13.97 -20.60
C GLU A 28 -15.92 14.09 -20.41
N GLY A 29 -15.26 12.96 -20.11
CA GLY A 29 -13.81 12.89 -19.88
C GLY A 29 -13.31 13.58 -18.59
N ARG A 30 -14.20 14.06 -17.72
CA ARG A 30 -13.84 14.69 -16.43
C ARG A 30 -14.22 13.79 -15.26
N VAL A 31 -13.42 13.87 -14.20
CA VAL A 31 -13.69 13.22 -12.91
C VAL A 31 -14.39 14.21 -11.99
N GLY A 32 -15.48 13.78 -11.37
CA GLY A 32 -16.18 14.49 -10.29
C GLY A 32 -16.18 13.65 -9.02
N GLY A 33 -16.38 14.30 -7.87
CA GLY A 33 -16.44 13.62 -6.57
C GLY A 33 -17.52 14.23 -5.69
N HIS A 34 -18.07 13.41 -4.80
CA HIS A 34 -19.02 13.83 -3.77
C HIS A 34 -18.64 13.16 -2.45
N ALA A 35 -18.71 13.92 -1.35
CA ALA A 35 -18.46 13.39 -0.02
C ALA A 35 -19.80 13.04 0.64
N PHE A 36 -19.92 11.80 1.12
CA PHE A 36 -21.08 11.34 1.89
C PHE A 36 -20.76 11.40 3.38
N ASP A 37 -21.60 12.07 4.15
CA ASP A 37 -21.47 12.16 5.61
C ASP A 37 -22.22 10.99 6.27
N LEU A 38 -21.50 9.90 6.51
CA LEU A 38 -22.06 8.69 7.14
C LEU A 38 -21.94 8.78 8.66
N ILE A 39 -22.98 9.34 9.30
CA ILE A 39 -23.06 9.44 10.76
C ILE A 39 -23.26 8.04 11.38
N ASP A 40 -22.55 7.78 12.48
CA ASP A 40 -22.59 6.56 13.31
C ASP A 40 -22.07 5.26 12.65
N LEU A 41 -21.25 5.36 11.60
CA LEU A 41 -20.64 4.18 10.98
C LEU A 41 -19.25 3.88 11.57
N GLU A 42 -19.18 3.01 12.58
CA GLU A 42 -17.89 2.54 13.13
C GLU A 42 -17.22 1.48 12.25
N SER A 43 -18.02 0.59 11.65
CA SER A 43 -17.57 -0.40 10.66
C SER A 43 -18.77 -0.94 9.86
N GLY A 44 -18.51 -1.43 8.66
CA GLY A 44 -19.56 -2.01 7.82
C GLY A 44 -19.15 -2.18 6.37
N ALA A 45 -20.08 -2.70 5.59
CA ALA A 45 -20.03 -2.70 4.15
C ALA A 45 -20.81 -1.51 3.61
N LEU A 46 -20.33 -0.89 2.54
CA LEU A 46 -21.03 0.13 1.79
C LEU A 46 -21.23 -0.36 0.36
N ARG A 47 -22.42 -0.13 -0.18
CA ARG A 47 -22.75 -0.30 -1.60
C ARG A 47 -23.12 1.06 -2.15
N LEU A 48 -22.44 1.47 -3.22
CA LEU A 48 -22.75 2.65 -3.98
C LEU A 48 -23.39 2.20 -5.29
N GLU A 49 -24.48 2.84 -5.68
CA GLU A 49 -25.13 2.61 -6.96
C GLU A 49 -25.24 3.90 -7.74
N LEU A 50 -24.88 3.82 -9.01
CA LEU A 50 -25.13 4.82 -10.01
C LEU A 50 -26.52 4.54 -10.62
N ASP A 51 -27.45 5.47 -10.41
CA ASP A 51 -28.78 5.43 -11.03
C ASP A 51 -28.67 5.98 -12.47
N HIS A 52 -28.01 5.20 -13.31
CA HIS A 52 -27.75 5.48 -14.72
C HIS A 52 -27.94 4.21 -15.55
N ALA A 53 -28.43 4.37 -16.77
CA ALA A 53 -28.63 3.26 -17.70
C ALA A 53 -27.61 3.37 -18.84
N ASP A 54 -26.66 2.44 -18.87
CA ASP A 54 -25.65 2.31 -19.92
C ASP A 54 -25.54 0.85 -20.39
N ALA A 55 -24.55 0.60 -21.24
CA ALA A 55 -24.31 -0.71 -21.82
C ALA A 55 -23.52 -1.67 -20.90
N LEU A 56 -23.04 -1.23 -19.74
CA LEU A 56 -22.29 -2.06 -18.79
C LEU A 56 -22.80 -1.87 -17.35
N ALA A 57 -24.07 -2.19 -17.10
CA ALA A 57 -24.70 -2.00 -15.79
C ALA A 57 -23.99 -2.62 -14.57
N VAL A 58 -23.02 -3.53 -14.77
CA VAL A 58 -22.23 -4.14 -13.69
C VAL A 58 -21.22 -3.18 -13.06
N ASP A 59 -20.75 -2.15 -13.78
CA ASP A 59 -19.83 -1.13 -13.23
C ASP A 59 -20.56 0.03 -12.54
N ASN A 60 -21.88 0.08 -12.65
CA ASN A 60 -22.75 1.02 -11.93
C ASN A 60 -22.93 0.69 -10.45
N VAL A 61 -22.36 -0.41 -9.97
CA VAL A 61 -22.35 -0.78 -8.56
C VAL A 61 -20.92 -0.84 -8.05
N ALA A 62 -20.65 -0.18 -6.94
CA ALA A 62 -19.36 -0.20 -6.27
C ALA A 62 -19.52 -0.58 -4.81
N HIS A 63 -18.54 -1.29 -4.26
CA HIS A 63 -18.50 -1.71 -2.87
C HIS A 63 -17.30 -1.08 -2.16
N ALA A 64 -17.54 -0.56 -0.96
CA ALA A 64 -16.48 -0.13 -0.05
C ALA A 64 -16.62 -0.83 1.30
N ALA A 65 -15.50 -1.10 1.96
CA ALA A 65 -15.48 -1.68 3.29
C ALA A 65 -14.95 -0.64 4.28
N VAL A 66 -15.67 -0.45 5.37
CA VAL A 66 -15.23 0.31 6.54
C VAL A 66 -14.88 -0.71 7.61
N ASN A 67 -13.59 -0.90 7.85
CA ASN A 67 -13.10 -1.79 8.91
C ASN A 67 -12.90 -1.00 10.20
N VAL A 68 -13.12 -1.65 11.35
CA VAL A 68 -12.71 -1.07 12.63
C VAL A 68 -11.18 -0.91 12.59
N PRO A 69 -10.63 0.27 12.92
CA PRO A 69 -9.19 0.43 13.02
C PRO A 69 -8.61 -0.56 14.02
N ARG A 70 -7.72 -1.43 13.54
CA ARG A 70 -7.02 -2.40 14.40
C ARG A 70 -6.05 -1.69 15.33
N ARG A 71 -6.05 -2.06 16.61
CA ARG A 71 -5.00 -1.66 17.55
C ARG A 71 -3.70 -2.44 17.26
N ALA A 72 -2.67 -1.75 16.78
CA ALA A 72 -1.36 -2.33 16.58
C ALA A 72 -0.78 -2.85 17.92
N ARG A 73 -0.21 -4.05 17.92
CA ARG A 73 0.49 -4.62 19.08
C ARG A 73 1.90 -4.07 19.09
N VAL A 74 2.18 -3.14 20.00
CA VAL A 74 3.45 -2.42 20.04
C VAL A 74 4.21 -2.76 21.31
N LEU A 75 5.48 -3.11 21.17
CA LEU A 75 6.40 -3.23 22.29
C LEU A 75 7.32 -2.00 22.29
N LEU A 76 7.29 -1.22 23.37
CA LEU A 76 8.31 -0.21 23.63
C LEU A 76 9.36 -0.82 24.57
N VAL A 77 10.60 -0.86 24.11
CA VAL A 77 11.77 -1.21 24.92
C VAL A 77 12.55 0.08 25.17
N THR A 78 12.47 0.60 26.39
CA THR A 78 13.13 1.86 26.76
C THR A 78 13.80 1.75 28.13
N PRO A 79 15.04 2.25 28.31
CA PRO A 79 15.63 2.38 29.64
C PRO A 79 14.85 3.38 30.50
N PHE A 80 14.38 4.47 29.87
CA PHE A 80 13.59 5.55 30.47
C PHE A 80 13.30 6.62 29.40
N ASN A 81 12.03 6.95 29.17
CA ASN A 81 11.65 8.06 28.30
C ASN A 81 10.21 8.53 28.55
N ASP A 82 10.03 9.33 29.61
CA ASP A 82 8.72 9.84 30.02
C ASP A 82 7.96 10.55 28.88
N ALA A 83 8.68 11.24 27.99
CA ALA A 83 8.06 11.93 26.87
C ALA A 83 7.43 10.95 25.86
N LEU A 84 8.16 9.88 25.52
CA LEU A 84 7.66 8.84 24.62
C LEU A 84 6.54 8.04 25.27
N GLU A 85 6.68 7.68 26.55
CA GLU A 85 5.64 7.01 27.32
C GLU A 85 4.36 7.85 27.40
N LEU A 86 4.48 9.16 27.65
CA LEU A 86 3.36 10.08 27.69
C LEU A 86 2.67 10.20 26.32
N ALA A 87 3.44 10.33 25.23
CA ALA A 87 2.89 10.40 23.88
C ALA A 87 2.11 9.12 23.50
N LEU A 88 2.63 7.96 23.88
CA LEU A 88 1.98 6.65 23.68
C LEU A 88 0.77 6.43 24.60
N SER A 89 0.67 7.16 25.71
CA SER A 89 -0.45 7.08 26.65
C SER A 89 -1.66 7.94 26.27
N THR A 90 -1.56 8.75 25.21
CA THR A 90 -2.68 9.58 24.73
C THR A 90 -3.86 8.74 24.27
N GLU A 91 -5.09 9.29 24.34
CA GLU A 91 -6.31 8.56 23.96
C GLU A 91 -6.24 8.08 22.50
N GLN A 92 -5.71 8.92 21.61
CA GLN A 92 -5.54 8.65 20.19
C GLN A 92 -4.51 7.53 19.97
N ALA A 93 -3.37 7.57 20.66
CA ALA A 93 -2.39 6.48 20.61
C ALA A 93 -2.96 5.16 21.15
N GLN A 94 -3.77 5.19 22.21
CA GLN A 94 -4.43 3.99 22.76
C GLN A 94 -5.54 3.43 21.86
N LYS A 95 -6.18 4.29 21.05
CA LYS A 95 -7.09 3.86 19.97
C LYS A 95 -6.33 3.22 18.82
N ALA A 96 -5.10 3.67 18.54
CA ALA A 96 -4.28 3.15 17.47
C ALA A 96 -3.47 1.89 17.85
N ALA A 97 -3.08 1.74 19.12
CA ALA A 97 -2.16 0.69 19.54
C ALA A 97 -2.42 0.18 20.96
N LYS A 98 -2.14 -1.11 21.16
CA LYS A 98 -1.94 -1.73 22.47
C LYS A 98 -0.45 -1.77 22.74
N VAL A 99 0.03 -0.88 23.60
CA VAL A 99 1.44 -0.71 23.93
C VAL A 99 1.80 -1.49 25.19
N ALA A 100 2.83 -2.32 25.11
CA ALA A 100 3.51 -2.90 26.26
C ALA A 100 4.86 -2.20 26.44
N ILE A 101 5.17 -1.74 27.65
CA ILE A 101 6.42 -1.04 27.96
C ILE A 101 7.28 -1.95 28.81
N VAL A 102 8.51 -2.19 28.37
CA VAL A 102 9.49 -3.03 29.06
C VAL A 102 10.85 -2.33 29.09
N LYS A 103 11.70 -2.74 30.04
CA LYS A 103 13.07 -2.27 30.11
C LYS A 103 14.00 -3.08 29.18
N PRO A 104 15.20 -2.56 28.82
CA PRO A 104 16.12 -3.24 27.92
C PRO A 104 16.59 -4.62 28.41
N GLU A 105 16.53 -4.91 29.71
CA GLU A 105 16.90 -6.23 30.24
C GLU A 105 15.98 -7.34 29.71
N TYR A 106 14.74 -7.02 29.31
CA TYR A 106 13.80 -7.98 28.72
C TYR A 106 14.31 -8.57 27.39
N LEU A 107 15.21 -7.89 26.68
CA LEU A 107 15.78 -8.38 25.42
C LEU A 107 16.59 -9.68 25.58
N GLN A 108 17.00 -10.01 26.82
CA GLN A 108 17.73 -11.24 27.14
C GLN A 108 16.80 -12.39 27.52
N ASP A 109 15.49 -12.14 27.65
CA ASP A 109 14.53 -13.17 28.01
C ASP A 109 14.25 -14.09 26.81
N LYS A 110 14.11 -15.39 27.08
CA LYS A 110 13.67 -16.38 26.09
C LYS A 110 12.25 -16.07 25.59
N ALA A 111 11.41 -15.49 26.44
CA ALA A 111 10.06 -15.06 26.06
C ALA A 111 10.11 -14.00 24.95
N TYR A 112 10.99 -12.99 25.09
CA TYR A 112 11.22 -11.98 24.07
C TYR A 112 11.68 -12.61 22.76
N ALA A 113 12.70 -13.48 22.80
CA ALA A 113 13.26 -14.09 21.60
C ALA A 113 12.20 -14.89 20.81
N ALA A 114 11.34 -15.64 21.51
CA ALA A 114 10.24 -16.38 20.89
C ALA A 114 9.19 -15.43 20.27
N GLN A 115 8.77 -14.39 20.99
CA GLN A 115 7.75 -13.44 20.53
C GLN A 115 8.22 -12.58 19.36
N ALA A 116 9.47 -12.12 19.39
CA ALA A 116 10.10 -11.38 18.31
C ALA A 116 10.19 -12.22 17.03
N ALA A 117 10.45 -13.52 17.14
CA ALA A 117 10.50 -14.42 15.99
C ALA A 117 9.10 -14.82 15.45
N SER A 118 8.06 -14.82 16.29
CA SER A 118 6.73 -15.34 15.94
C SER A 118 5.72 -14.28 15.47
N ALA A 119 6.18 -13.09 15.05
CA ALA A 119 5.32 -11.95 14.67
C ALA A 119 4.27 -11.60 15.74
N ALA A 120 4.64 -11.71 17.02
CA ALA A 120 3.76 -11.40 18.16
C ALA A 120 3.47 -9.90 18.27
N TYR A 121 4.34 -9.07 17.70
CA TYR A 121 4.22 -7.62 17.65
C TYR A 121 4.12 -7.17 16.20
N ASP A 122 3.40 -6.07 15.98
CA ASP A 122 3.30 -5.42 14.68
C ASP A 122 4.42 -4.37 14.51
N LEU A 123 4.80 -3.75 15.63
CA LEU A 123 5.90 -2.80 15.75
C LEU A 123 6.65 -3.03 17.07
N ILE A 124 7.98 -2.98 17.02
CA ILE A 124 8.82 -2.84 18.22
C ILE A 124 9.62 -1.53 18.13
N ILE A 125 9.51 -0.70 19.16
CA ILE A 125 10.25 0.55 19.31
C ILE A 125 11.40 0.29 20.27
N TYR A 126 12.64 0.42 19.78
CA TYR A 126 13.87 0.32 20.55
C TYR A 126 14.40 1.72 20.84
N ASP A 127 14.23 2.17 22.08
CA ASP A 127 14.79 3.43 22.55
C ASP A 127 16.10 3.16 23.27
N GLN A 128 17.20 3.70 22.73
CA GLN A 128 18.56 3.57 23.27
C GLN A 128 19.06 2.14 23.48
N CYS A 129 18.45 1.18 22.80
CA CYS A 129 18.85 -0.22 22.82
C CYS A 129 18.78 -0.83 21.42
N SER A 130 19.34 -2.03 21.27
CA SER A 130 19.27 -2.80 20.04
C SER A 130 19.13 -4.28 20.40
N PRO A 131 18.26 -5.05 19.71
CA PRO A 131 18.06 -6.44 20.04
C PRO A 131 19.25 -7.30 19.57
N PRO A 132 19.44 -8.50 20.15
CA PRO A 132 20.48 -9.42 19.70
C PRO A 132 20.30 -9.88 18.24
N ALA A 133 19.05 -9.99 17.78
CA ALA A 133 18.67 -10.35 16.42
C ALA A 133 17.43 -9.57 15.98
N MET A 134 17.27 -9.36 14.67
CA MET A 134 16.11 -8.63 14.15
C MET A 134 14.80 -9.39 14.36
N PRO A 135 13.72 -8.72 14.80
CA PRO A 135 12.40 -9.32 14.95
C PRO A 135 11.67 -9.45 13.60
N ASN A 136 10.67 -10.32 13.56
CA ASN A 136 9.74 -10.50 12.43
C ASN A 136 8.56 -9.52 12.50
N CYS A 137 8.88 -8.22 12.60
CA CYS A 137 7.93 -7.12 12.58
C CYS A 137 8.62 -5.82 12.13
N ASN A 138 7.85 -4.75 11.97
CA ASN A 138 8.42 -3.42 11.73
C ASN A 138 9.15 -2.92 12.98
N THR A 139 10.15 -2.08 12.80
CA THR A 139 10.94 -1.54 13.91
C THR A 139 11.16 -0.04 13.81
N LEU A 140 11.25 0.61 14.96
CA LEU A 140 11.78 1.97 15.10
C LEU A 140 12.94 1.94 16.11
N PHE A 141 14.11 2.38 15.70
CA PHE A 141 15.26 2.60 16.57
C PHE A 141 15.44 4.08 16.86
N ILE A 142 15.65 4.43 18.14
CA ILE A 142 15.87 5.81 18.59
C ILE A 142 17.23 5.88 19.28
N GLY A 143 18.13 6.69 18.73
CA GLY A 143 19.50 6.88 19.24
C GLY A 143 20.42 5.67 19.12
N ARG A 144 19.95 4.57 18.52
CA ARG A 144 20.72 3.35 18.23
C ARG A 144 20.36 2.86 16.84
N THR A 145 21.11 1.86 16.37
CA THR A 145 20.94 1.29 15.04
C THR A 145 20.58 -0.20 15.13
N PRO A 146 20.01 -0.78 14.05
CA PRO A 146 19.75 -2.21 13.97
C PRO A 146 21.03 -3.06 14.15
N PRO A 147 20.95 -4.27 14.70
CA PRO A 147 22.06 -5.20 14.73
C PRO A 147 22.62 -5.45 13.33
N GLY A 148 23.95 -5.56 13.23
CA GLY A 148 24.66 -5.72 11.96
C GLY A 148 25.01 -4.43 11.23
N THR A 149 24.63 -3.25 11.76
CA THR A 149 25.05 -1.94 11.23
C THR A 149 26.58 -1.82 11.23
N LYS A 150 27.15 -1.31 10.12
CA LYS A 150 28.60 -1.05 10.00
C LYS A 150 28.93 0.41 10.29
N VAL A 151 30.10 0.66 10.87
CA VAL A 151 30.59 2.03 11.06
C VAL A 151 31.23 2.51 9.77
N ALA A 152 30.76 3.65 9.24
CA ALA A 152 31.33 4.27 8.06
C ALA A 152 32.77 4.72 8.37
N GLY A 153 33.75 4.24 7.60
CA GLY A 153 35.17 4.54 7.79
C GLY A 153 35.93 3.56 8.70
N ALA A 154 35.35 2.42 9.09
CA ALA A 154 36.12 1.33 9.67
C ALA A 154 36.94 0.64 8.57
N GLU A 155 38.21 1.02 8.42
CA GLU A 155 39.21 0.26 7.66
C GLU A 155 39.22 -1.19 8.16
N GLU A 156 39.00 -2.12 7.23
CA GLU A 156 39.35 -3.52 7.42
C GLU A 156 40.87 -3.54 7.68
N PRO A 157 41.36 -4.17 8.77
CA PRO A 157 42.78 -4.11 9.09
C PRO A 157 43.55 -4.65 7.87
N PRO A 158 44.58 -3.92 7.39
CA PRO A 158 45.33 -4.35 6.23
C PRO A 158 45.87 -5.76 6.49
N PRO A 159 45.84 -6.66 5.50
CA PRO A 159 46.48 -7.96 5.65
C PRO A 159 47.93 -7.72 6.05
N ALA A 160 48.38 -8.44 7.09
CA ALA A 160 49.73 -8.30 7.60
C ALA A 160 50.74 -8.48 6.44
N ASP A 161 51.50 -7.42 6.16
CA ASP A 161 52.62 -7.43 5.22
C ASP A 161 53.70 -8.40 5.72
N ASP A 162 53.85 -9.53 5.01
CA ASP A 162 55.09 -10.31 4.98
C ASP A 162 55.71 -10.21 3.57
N ALA A 163 56.42 -9.09 3.35
CA ALA A 163 57.76 -8.96 2.72
C ALA A 163 58.00 -9.47 1.27
N PRO A 164 59.14 -9.12 0.61
CA PRO A 164 59.11 -8.36 -0.65
C PRO A 164 59.82 -9.03 -1.86
N ASP A 165 59.72 -8.31 -2.98
CA ASP A 165 60.61 -8.26 -4.16
C ASP A 165 60.56 -9.34 -5.26
N ALA A 166 60.26 -8.82 -6.47
CA ALA A 166 61.05 -8.85 -7.72
C ALA A 166 60.23 -9.26 -8.98
N PRO A 167 60.66 -8.90 -10.20
CA PRO A 167 60.19 -7.71 -10.89
C PRO A 167 59.50 -8.00 -12.24
N ALA A 168 58.96 -6.93 -12.82
CA ALA A 168 58.28 -6.88 -14.11
C ALA A 168 59.12 -7.35 -15.30
N GLU A 169 58.51 -8.14 -16.19
CA GLU A 169 58.89 -8.25 -17.59
C GLU A 169 57.64 -8.07 -18.47
N SER A 170 57.69 -7.05 -19.34
CA SER A 170 56.90 -6.97 -20.56
C SER A 170 57.83 -7.36 -21.71
N PRO A 171 57.32 -8.01 -22.76
CA PRO A 171 57.58 -7.38 -24.06
C PRO A 171 56.44 -7.47 -25.09
N ALA A 172 56.32 -6.36 -25.81
CA ALA A 172 56.33 -6.22 -27.26
C ALA A 172 55.10 -6.57 -28.12
N GLU A 173 54.76 -5.54 -28.91
CA GLU A 173 53.97 -5.49 -30.13
C GLU A 173 54.33 -6.54 -31.19
N GLY A 174 53.35 -6.91 -32.03
CA GLY A 174 53.60 -7.67 -33.24
C GLY A 174 52.39 -7.87 -34.15
N ALA A 175 52.13 -6.86 -34.99
CA ALA A 175 51.70 -6.92 -36.39
C ALA A 175 50.38 -7.62 -36.84
N ALA A 176 49.67 -6.87 -37.69
CA ALA A 176 48.44 -7.16 -38.43
C ALA A 176 48.52 -8.34 -39.42
N ARG A 177 47.34 -8.87 -39.81
CA ARG A 177 46.80 -8.85 -41.20
C ARG A 177 45.42 -9.50 -41.36
N ASP A 178 44.52 -8.72 -41.98
CA ASP A 178 43.53 -9.03 -43.03
C ASP A 178 42.63 -10.28 -42.96
N ALA A 179 41.31 -10.07 -42.89
CA ALA A 179 40.41 -10.06 -44.07
C ALA A 179 38.97 -10.55 -43.77
N ALA A 180 38.00 -9.75 -44.25
CA ALA A 180 36.66 -10.11 -44.76
C ALA A 180 35.69 -10.95 -43.91
N ASP A 181 34.53 -10.40 -43.54
CA ASP A 181 33.27 -10.42 -44.31
C ASP A 181 32.08 -10.06 -43.38
N SER A 182 31.11 -9.32 -43.91
CA SER A 182 29.89 -8.84 -43.22
C SER A 182 28.73 -9.85 -43.37
N PRO A 183 27.48 -9.62 -42.90
CA PRO A 183 26.93 -8.93 -41.71
C PRO A 183 25.86 -9.78 -40.97
N ASP A 184 25.27 -9.18 -39.91
CA ASP A 184 23.92 -9.38 -39.35
C ASP A 184 23.46 -10.76 -38.82
N ASP A 185 23.34 -10.87 -37.48
CA ASP A 185 22.14 -11.44 -36.84
C ASP A 185 22.04 -10.98 -35.37
N GLU A 186 21.23 -9.94 -35.14
CA GLU A 186 20.72 -9.54 -33.82
C GLU A 186 19.76 -10.63 -33.30
N ALA A 187 20.30 -11.59 -32.56
CA ALA A 187 19.52 -12.52 -31.75
C ALA A 187 19.45 -12.02 -30.30
N ALA A 188 18.23 -11.69 -29.89
CA ALA A 188 17.85 -11.18 -28.58
C ALA A 188 18.42 -12.00 -27.41
N THR A 189 19.09 -11.30 -26.50
CA THR A 189 19.47 -11.81 -25.18
C THR A 189 18.21 -12.11 -24.36
N PRO A 190 18.02 -13.32 -23.82
CA PRO A 190 16.93 -13.59 -22.90
C PRO A 190 17.16 -12.77 -21.62
N SER A 191 16.13 -12.05 -21.18
CA SER A 191 16.16 -11.26 -19.95
C SER A 191 16.62 -12.13 -18.79
N ALA A 192 17.71 -11.73 -18.15
CA ALA A 192 18.16 -12.34 -16.91
C ALA A 192 17.01 -12.31 -15.88
N PRO A 193 16.83 -13.37 -15.07
CA PRO A 193 15.87 -13.37 -13.97
C PRO A 193 16.19 -12.21 -13.03
N ALA A 194 15.15 -11.56 -12.51
CA ALA A 194 15.23 -10.41 -11.60
C ALA A 194 16.35 -10.59 -10.57
N ALA A 195 17.26 -9.60 -10.50
CA ALA A 195 18.36 -9.59 -9.56
C ALA A 195 17.84 -9.83 -8.12
N PRO A 196 18.55 -10.63 -7.29
CA PRO A 196 18.21 -10.75 -5.89
C PRO A 196 18.20 -9.35 -5.25
N ARG A 197 17.10 -8.99 -4.58
CA ARG A 197 16.95 -7.72 -3.86
C ARG A 197 18.10 -7.60 -2.85
N ALA A 198 18.89 -6.54 -2.98
CA ALA A 198 20.05 -6.30 -2.15
C ALA A 198 19.66 -6.26 -0.66
N THR A 199 20.15 -7.21 0.13
CA THR A 199 20.20 -7.11 1.59
C THR A 199 21.26 -6.07 1.94
N GLY A 200 20.89 -4.79 1.90
CA GLY A 200 21.80 -3.73 2.32
C GLY A 200 21.98 -3.70 3.83
N VAL A 201 23.16 -3.27 4.25
CA VAL A 201 23.50 -3.04 5.66
C VAL A 201 23.42 -1.54 5.93
N TRP A 202 22.89 -1.15 7.08
CA TRP A 202 22.94 0.23 7.56
C TRP A 202 24.39 0.65 7.80
N LEU A 203 24.76 1.86 7.38
CA LEU A 203 26.02 2.49 7.81
C LEU A 203 25.74 3.62 8.78
N VAL A 204 26.60 3.77 9.78
CA VAL A 204 26.53 4.84 10.77
C VAL A 204 27.87 5.54 10.88
N GLY A 205 27.88 6.86 10.82
CA GLY A 205 29.10 7.64 11.08
C GLY A 205 29.27 7.98 12.57
N PRO A 206 30.39 8.64 12.93
CA PRO A 206 30.60 9.08 14.30
C PRO A 206 29.54 10.09 14.73
N LYS A 207 29.21 10.09 16.02
CA LYS A 207 28.26 11.03 16.63
C LYS A 207 28.76 12.47 16.46
N GLN A 208 27.91 13.35 15.93
CA GLN A 208 28.25 14.74 15.66
C GLN A 208 27.34 15.70 16.46
N PRO A 209 27.89 16.80 16.98
CA PRO A 209 27.12 17.76 17.78
C PRO A 209 26.32 18.73 16.89
N ALA A 210 25.25 19.28 17.48
CA ALA A 210 24.46 20.40 16.97
C ALA A 210 24.05 20.30 15.49
N PRO A 211 23.39 19.21 15.06
CA PRO A 211 22.86 19.11 13.69
C PRO A 211 21.91 20.27 13.37
N ALA A 212 22.17 20.95 12.25
CA ALA A 212 21.25 21.90 11.67
C ALA A 212 20.34 21.16 10.69
N ILE A 213 19.07 20.97 11.02
CA ILE A 213 18.10 20.32 10.13
C ILE A 213 17.90 21.20 8.90
N ILE A 214 18.18 20.63 7.72
CA ILE A 214 18.10 21.33 6.43
C ILE A 214 16.83 20.93 5.69
N ASP A 215 16.53 19.64 5.65
CA ASP A 215 15.42 19.11 4.87
C ASP A 215 14.66 18.00 5.61
N THR A 216 13.37 17.93 5.32
CA THR A 216 12.43 16.96 5.87
C THR A 216 11.50 16.47 4.78
N ASP A 217 11.42 15.16 4.56
CA ASP A 217 10.49 14.59 3.59
C ASP A 217 9.06 14.59 4.16
N ARG A 218 8.36 15.71 4.00
CA ARG A 218 6.99 15.92 4.50
C ARG A 218 5.93 15.09 3.75
N ALA A 219 6.28 14.53 2.59
CA ALA A 219 5.35 13.71 1.81
C ALA A 219 5.29 12.27 2.35
N HIS A 220 6.35 11.83 3.05
CA HIS A 220 6.37 10.51 3.65
C HIS A 220 5.38 10.40 4.82
N PRO A 221 4.59 9.31 4.96
CA PRO A 221 3.60 9.17 6.03
C PRO A 221 4.15 9.33 7.45
N LEU A 222 5.38 8.84 7.71
CA LEU A 222 6.06 9.05 9.00
C LEU A 222 6.25 10.52 9.39
N MET A 223 6.34 11.42 8.40
CA MET A 223 6.66 12.84 8.58
C MET A 223 5.46 13.74 8.32
N GLN A 224 4.27 13.17 8.07
CA GLN A 224 3.07 13.93 7.80
C GLN A 224 2.72 14.82 9.00
N TYR A 225 2.55 16.13 8.77
CA TYR A 225 2.31 17.14 9.81
C TYR A 225 3.43 17.29 10.86
N VAL A 226 4.60 16.70 10.63
CA VAL A 226 5.77 16.83 11.50
C VAL A 226 6.56 18.07 11.11
N GLU A 227 6.46 19.12 11.92
CA GLU A 227 7.24 20.35 11.76
C GLU A 227 8.49 20.35 12.66
N LEU A 228 9.67 20.55 12.05
CA LEU A 228 10.98 20.52 12.73
C LEU A 228 11.78 21.84 12.66
N GLY A 229 11.25 22.90 12.04
CA GLY A 229 12.02 24.13 11.73
C GLY A 229 12.58 24.91 12.94
N ASN A 230 12.19 24.59 14.17
CA ASN A 230 12.73 25.18 15.41
C ASN A 230 13.10 24.11 16.44
N VAL A 231 13.34 22.87 15.99
CA VAL A 231 13.75 21.78 16.86
C VAL A 231 15.27 21.84 17.02
N LEU A 232 15.71 21.83 18.27
CA LEU A 232 17.10 21.74 18.63
C LEU A 232 17.43 20.30 19.00
N VAL A 233 18.55 19.81 18.48
CA VAL A 233 19.11 18.50 18.80
C VAL A 233 20.58 18.75 19.18
N ALA A 234 21.02 18.27 20.33
CA ALA A 234 22.37 18.53 20.83
C ALA A 234 23.42 17.67 20.13
N ASP A 235 23.08 16.43 19.75
CA ASP A 235 23.93 15.55 18.96
C ASP A 235 23.13 14.47 18.20
N ALA A 236 23.68 13.95 17.11
CA ALA A 236 23.08 12.89 16.31
C ALA A 236 24.13 12.01 15.62
N LEU A 237 23.73 10.77 15.30
CA LEU A 237 24.48 9.85 14.45
C LEU A 237 24.06 10.06 12.99
N PRO A 238 24.99 10.37 12.07
CA PRO A 238 24.68 10.35 10.64
C PRO A 238 24.47 8.91 10.17
N LEU A 239 23.43 8.73 9.36
CA LEU A 239 22.94 7.45 8.88
C LEU A 239 23.11 7.37 7.36
N THR A 240 23.51 6.20 6.87
CA THR A 240 23.35 5.82 5.48
C THR A 240 22.42 4.61 5.44
N PRO A 241 21.16 4.78 4.99
CA PRO A 241 20.25 3.66 4.87
C PRO A 241 20.72 2.67 3.79
N PRO A 242 20.34 1.39 3.89
CA PRO A 242 20.62 0.40 2.85
C PRO A 242 19.87 0.74 1.53
N PRO A 243 20.21 0.08 0.40
CA PRO A 243 19.54 0.33 -0.88
C PRO A 243 18.02 0.15 -0.78
N GLY A 244 17.28 1.11 -1.34
CA GLY A 244 15.82 1.17 -1.23
C GLY A 244 15.31 1.87 0.03
N GLY A 245 16.20 2.35 0.90
CA GLY A 245 15.82 3.21 2.03
C GLY A 245 15.57 4.66 1.62
N THR A 246 14.65 5.28 2.34
CA THR A 246 14.22 6.68 2.19
C THR A 246 14.78 7.50 3.34
N ARG A 247 15.42 8.63 3.00
CA ARG A 247 15.93 9.61 3.96
C ARG A 247 14.82 10.58 4.31
N LEU A 248 14.54 10.77 5.60
CA LEU A 248 13.38 11.49 6.09
C LEU A 248 13.74 12.81 6.76
N ILE A 249 14.90 12.88 7.42
CA ILE A 249 15.46 14.11 7.98
C ILE A 249 16.93 14.18 7.60
N ASP A 250 17.28 15.22 6.83
CA ASP A 250 18.65 15.54 6.46
C ASP A 250 19.11 16.81 7.21
N CYS A 251 20.35 16.79 7.69
CA CYS A 251 21.04 17.90 8.34
C CYS A 251 22.35 18.24 7.60
N ASP A 252 23.09 19.23 8.10
CA ASP A 252 24.33 19.73 7.53
C ASP A 252 25.43 18.68 7.35
N PHE A 253 25.46 17.64 8.17
CA PHE A 253 26.42 16.54 8.07
C PHE A 253 25.84 15.21 7.57
N GLY A 254 24.58 15.19 7.11
CA GLY A 254 23.95 14.02 6.49
C GLY A 254 22.59 13.66 7.09
N THR A 255 22.14 12.42 6.85
CA THR A 255 20.81 11.96 7.28
C THR A 255 20.80 11.56 8.74
N ILE A 256 19.79 11.99 9.49
CA ILE A 256 19.60 11.66 10.91
C ILE A 256 18.27 10.96 11.18
N PHE A 257 17.42 10.79 10.18
CA PHE A 257 16.27 9.90 10.24
C PHE A 257 16.02 9.28 8.87
N ALA A 258 15.90 7.96 8.82
CA ALA A 258 15.60 7.23 7.60
C ALA A 258 14.76 6.00 7.89
N VAL A 259 14.08 5.50 6.86
CA VAL A 259 13.35 4.22 6.88
C VAL A 259 13.83 3.36 5.73
N ALA A 260 14.00 2.06 5.96
CA ALA A 260 14.41 1.15 4.90
C ALA A 260 13.65 -0.18 4.95
N PRO A 261 13.41 -0.83 3.79
CA PRO A 261 12.78 -2.14 3.74
C PRO A 261 13.73 -3.24 4.21
N ARG A 262 13.21 -4.19 4.98
CA ARG A 262 13.84 -5.46 5.36
C ARG A 262 12.87 -6.60 5.07
N GLU A 263 13.06 -7.23 3.92
CA GLU A 263 12.15 -8.27 3.40
C GLU A 263 10.68 -7.81 3.36
N SER A 264 9.83 -8.32 4.26
CA SER A 264 8.41 -7.98 4.40
C SER A 264 8.12 -6.89 5.44
N PHE A 265 9.17 -6.37 6.07
CA PHE A 265 9.11 -5.39 7.16
C PHE A 265 9.85 -4.10 6.78
N GLN A 266 9.69 -3.07 7.61
CA GLN A 266 10.41 -1.82 7.51
C GLN A 266 11.09 -1.49 8.83
N ASP A 267 12.31 -0.96 8.75
CA ASP A 267 13.08 -0.50 9.88
C ASP A 267 13.31 1.01 9.74
N ALA A 268 12.80 1.78 10.69
CA ALA A 268 13.05 3.20 10.81
C ALA A 268 14.15 3.44 11.86
N VAL A 269 15.06 4.36 11.59
CA VAL A 269 16.21 4.65 12.46
C VAL A 269 16.33 6.16 12.63
N LEU A 270 16.11 6.63 13.86
CA LEU A 270 16.32 7.99 14.32
C LEU A 270 17.70 8.07 14.99
N GLY A 271 18.62 8.79 14.35
CA GLY A 271 20.04 8.83 14.71
C GLY A 271 20.36 9.59 16.00
N PHE A 272 19.39 10.23 16.64
CA PHE A 272 19.60 10.94 17.90
C PHE A 272 18.70 10.39 19.01
N GLU A 273 19.21 10.47 20.23
CA GLU A 273 18.47 10.11 21.45
C GLU A 273 17.47 11.23 21.78
N ILE A 274 16.36 10.89 22.41
CA ILE A 274 15.41 11.89 22.93
C ILE A 274 15.90 12.42 24.30
N VAL A 275 16.21 11.49 25.20
CA VAL A 275 16.78 11.74 26.53
C VAL A 275 18.12 11.02 26.61
N GLY A 276 19.21 11.76 26.69
CA GLY A 276 20.55 11.20 26.83
C GLY A 276 20.95 11.02 28.29
N VAL A 277 22.06 10.30 28.50
CA VAL A 277 22.71 10.15 29.80
C VAL A 277 24.16 10.61 29.66
N ASP A 278 24.60 11.51 30.53
CA ASP A 278 25.99 11.99 30.53
C ASP A 278 26.94 10.99 31.20
N ASP A 279 28.25 11.28 31.13
CA ASP A 279 29.30 10.43 31.73
C ASP A 279 29.15 10.22 33.25
N LYS A 280 28.36 11.07 33.92
CA LYS A 280 28.08 11.00 35.36
C LYS A 280 26.78 10.24 35.65
N GLY A 281 26.12 9.70 34.63
CA GLY A 281 24.84 9.01 34.76
C GLY A 281 23.64 9.96 34.91
N GLN A 282 23.83 11.27 34.71
CA GLN A 282 22.75 12.25 34.80
C GLN A 282 22.01 12.33 33.47
N ARG A 283 20.68 12.38 33.56
CA ARG A 283 19.81 12.47 32.39
C ARG A 283 19.74 13.90 31.89
N TYR A 284 19.80 14.08 30.57
CA TYR A 284 19.60 15.36 29.91
C TYR A 284 18.66 15.22 28.71
N ALA A 285 17.94 16.29 28.38
CA ALA A 285 17.15 16.33 27.16
C ALA A 285 18.09 16.60 25.98
N ASN A 286 18.30 15.59 25.13
CA ASN A 286 19.13 15.75 23.94
C ASN A 286 18.42 16.58 22.86
N THR A 287 17.09 16.63 22.90
CA THR A 287 16.29 17.48 22.02
C THR A 287 15.18 18.22 22.76
N ASP A 288 14.81 19.40 22.27
CA ASP A 288 13.61 20.11 22.72
C ASP A 288 12.34 19.67 21.98
N TRP A 289 12.44 18.73 21.03
CA TRP A 289 11.34 18.31 20.16
C TRP A 289 10.13 17.84 20.96
N VAL A 290 10.34 17.17 22.09
CA VAL A 290 9.30 16.69 23.01
C VAL A 290 8.37 17.79 23.55
N LYS A 291 8.80 19.05 23.50
CA LYS A 291 8.01 20.23 23.90
C LYS A 291 7.17 20.80 22.76
N ARG A 292 7.33 20.27 21.54
CA ARG A 292 6.66 20.74 20.31
C ARG A 292 5.44 19.88 20.03
N ARG A 293 4.44 20.46 19.36
CA ARG A 293 3.22 19.74 18.95
C ARG A 293 3.49 18.62 17.93
N SER A 294 4.57 18.73 17.17
CA SER A 294 4.95 17.74 16.16
C SER A 294 5.46 16.44 16.75
N PHE A 295 5.91 16.39 18.00
CA PHE A 295 6.40 15.16 18.63
C PHE A 295 5.29 14.11 18.86
N PRO A 296 4.16 14.40 19.53
CA PRO A 296 3.08 13.42 19.65
C PRO A 296 2.46 13.05 18.29
N LEU A 297 2.48 13.95 17.30
CA LEU A 297 2.07 13.63 15.93
C LEU A 297 3.03 12.64 15.27
N PHE A 298 4.34 12.82 15.41
CA PHE A 298 5.32 11.85 14.93
C PHE A 298 5.11 10.46 15.55
N VAL A 299 4.87 10.41 16.87
CA VAL A 299 4.56 9.14 17.55
C VAL A 299 3.29 8.50 16.98
N MET A 300 2.25 9.27 16.70
CA MET A 300 1.04 8.77 16.04
C MET A 300 1.34 8.21 14.64
N ASN A 301 2.08 8.95 13.81
CA ASN A 301 2.46 8.50 12.47
C ASN A 301 3.27 7.19 12.51
N VAL A 302 4.15 7.04 13.50
CA VAL A 302 4.88 5.79 13.73
C VAL A 302 3.93 4.63 14.02
N LEU A 303 2.93 4.83 14.88
CA LEU A 303 1.94 3.80 15.18
C LEU A 303 1.07 3.45 13.97
N GLU A 304 0.65 4.45 13.18
CA GLU A 304 -0.21 4.22 12.01
C GLU A 304 0.56 3.54 10.87
N PHE A 305 1.75 4.06 10.54
CA PHE A 305 2.54 3.59 9.42
C PHE A 305 3.27 2.28 9.73
N LEU A 306 4.05 2.24 10.83
CA LEU A 306 4.82 1.05 11.18
C LEU A 306 4.01 0.02 11.99
N GLY A 307 2.94 0.43 12.69
CA GLY A 307 2.02 -0.52 13.31
C GLY A 307 1.11 -1.26 12.32
N GLY A 308 1.20 -0.93 11.03
CA GLY A 308 0.52 -1.64 9.95
C GLY A 308 -0.95 -1.26 9.77
N GLN A 309 -1.40 -0.12 10.31
CA GLN A 309 -2.76 0.38 10.06
C GLN A 309 -2.98 0.77 8.59
N GLY A 310 -1.91 1.04 7.83
CA GLY A 310 -1.96 1.27 6.39
C GLY A 310 -1.81 0.02 5.51
N GLY A 311 -1.73 -1.19 6.08
CA GLY A 311 -1.18 -2.36 5.39
C GLY A 311 -1.94 -3.66 5.56
N SER A 312 -3.12 -3.75 4.94
CA SER A 312 -3.57 -4.93 4.17
C SER A 312 -5.00 -4.71 3.62
N LEU A 313 -5.90 -4.06 4.37
CA LEU A 313 -7.29 -3.83 3.94
C LEU A 313 -7.89 -2.48 4.41
N SER A 314 -7.05 -1.48 4.68
CA SER A 314 -7.52 -0.10 4.86
C SER A 314 -7.93 0.44 3.49
N THR A 315 -9.22 0.31 3.16
CA THR A 315 -9.89 0.93 1.99
C THR A 315 -9.45 0.49 0.58
N GLY A 316 -8.70 -0.61 0.44
CA GLY A 316 -8.28 -1.11 -0.87
C GLY A 316 -9.35 -1.95 -1.56
N SER A 317 -10.05 -1.39 -2.54
CA SER A 317 -10.77 -2.18 -3.54
C SER A 317 -9.76 -2.98 -4.36
N VAL A 318 -9.96 -4.29 -4.48
CA VAL A 318 -9.10 -5.19 -5.26
C VAL A 318 -9.75 -5.48 -6.61
N GLN A 319 -8.93 -5.69 -7.65
CA GLN A 319 -9.44 -6.16 -8.95
C GLN A 319 -9.76 -7.65 -8.91
N PRO A 320 -10.80 -8.11 -9.64
CA PRO A 320 -11.09 -9.52 -9.76
C PRO A 320 -9.88 -10.37 -10.17
N GLY A 321 -9.75 -11.57 -9.60
CA GLY A 321 -8.70 -12.55 -9.92
C GLY A 321 -7.32 -12.25 -9.32
N LYS A 322 -7.16 -11.20 -8.51
CA LYS A 322 -5.91 -10.92 -7.79
C LYS A 322 -5.83 -11.70 -6.48
N THR A 323 -4.61 -12.14 -6.15
CA THR A 323 -4.30 -12.75 -4.86
C THR A 323 -4.14 -11.68 -3.78
N ILE A 324 -4.79 -11.88 -2.63
CA ILE A 324 -4.84 -10.94 -1.52
C ILE A 324 -4.09 -11.52 -0.32
N ALA A 325 -3.21 -10.71 0.26
CA ALA A 325 -2.45 -11.02 1.46
C ALA A 325 -3.21 -10.48 2.69
N ILE A 326 -3.83 -11.36 3.47
CA ILE A 326 -4.65 -11.06 4.65
C ILE A 326 -3.80 -11.20 5.92
N ARG A 327 -3.74 -10.16 6.74
CA ARG A 327 -3.04 -10.19 8.05
C ARG A 327 -4.05 -10.35 9.18
N THR A 328 -3.72 -11.13 10.21
CA THR A 328 -4.62 -11.37 11.34
C THR A 328 -4.20 -10.59 12.59
N ASP A 329 -5.17 -10.32 13.45
CA ASP A 329 -5.00 -9.55 14.70
C ASP A 329 -4.44 -10.41 15.82
N SER A 330 -4.85 -11.67 15.82
CA SER A 330 -4.36 -12.69 16.75
C SER A 330 -3.58 -13.77 16.00
N PRO A 331 -2.64 -14.46 16.67
CA PRO A 331 -2.01 -15.65 16.12
C PRO A 331 -3.06 -16.77 16.04
N VAL A 332 -3.83 -16.78 14.96
CA VAL A 332 -4.78 -17.83 14.63
C VAL A 332 -4.18 -18.75 13.57
N ASP A 333 -4.43 -20.05 13.70
CA ASP A 333 -3.96 -21.08 12.76
C ASP A 333 -4.88 -21.22 11.55
N LYS A 334 -6.14 -20.77 11.70
CA LYS A 334 -7.20 -20.91 10.71
C LYS A 334 -7.99 -19.62 10.61
N LEU A 335 -8.31 -19.24 9.38
CA LEU A 335 -9.33 -18.23 9.09
C LEU A 335 -10.26 -18.76 8.01
N HIS A 336 -11.40 -18.10 7.85
CA HIS A 336 -12.25 -18.33 6.69
C HIS A 336 -12.71 -17.01 6.10
N VAL A 337 -12.77 -16.98 4.78
CA VAL A 337 -13.30 -15.85 4.01
C VAL A 337 -14.69 -16.22 3.54
N VAL A 338 -15.66 -15.36 3.76
CA VAL A 338 -17.01 -15.45 3.20
C VAL A 338 -17.05 -14.58 1.96
N ALA A 339 -17.26 -15.19 0.80
CA ALA A 339 -17.43 -14.49 -0.47
C ALA A 339 -18.82 -13.83 -0.57
N PRO A 340 -19.04 -12.91 -1.53
CA PRO A 340 -20.31 -12.20 -1.70
C PRO A 340 -21.52 -13.14 -1.91
N ASP A 341 -21.30 -14.32 -2.50
CA ASP A 341 -22.31 -15.38 -2.66
C ASP A 341 -22.60 -16.17 -1.36
N GLY A 342 -21.96 -15.82 -0.25
CA GLY A 342 -22.06 -16.51 1.04
C GLY A 342 -21.19 -17.76 1.16
N LYS A 343 -20.41 -18.13 0.13
CA LYS A 343 -19.52 -19.30 0.15
C LYS A 343 -18.38 -19.05 1.13
N ARG A 344 -18.13 -20.03 2.00
CA ARG A 344 -17.03 -20.01 2.97
C ARG A 344 -15.81 -20.71 2.40
N VAL A 345 -14.68 -20.01 2.36
CA VAL A 345 -13.39 -20.52 1.92
C VAL A 345 -12.44 -20.58 3.12
N PRO A 346 -12.11 -21.77 3.63
CA PRO A 346 -11.14 -21.89 4.71
C PRO A 346 -9.72 -21.62 4.19
N LEU A 347 -8.94 -20.85 4.94
CA LEU A 347 -7.52 -20.66 4.71
C LEU A 347 -6.72 -21.18 5.90
N SER A 348 -5.61 -21.83 5.60
CA SER A 348 -4.66 -22.38 6.57
C SER A 348 -3.29 -21.78 6.33
N ARG A 349 -2.50 -21.66 7.41
CA ARG A 349 -1.17 -21.04 7.35
C ARG A 349 -0.15 -21.95 6.68
N ASP A 350 0.77 -21.37 5.91
CA ASP A 350 1.90 -22.02 5.24
C ASP A 350 3.27 -21.72 5.89
N GLY A 351 3.25 -21.19 7.12
CA GLY A 351 4.44 -20.81 7.90
C GLY A 351 4.69 -19.30 8.01
N GLN A 352 3.95 -18.45 7.30
CA GLN A 352 4.09 -16.99 7.35
C GLN A 352 3.03 -16.30 8.23
N ALA A 353 3.26 -15.04 8.63
CA ALA A 353 2.34 -14.23 9.43
C ALA A 353 1.15 -13.66 8.63
N THR A 354 0.96 -14.11 7.39
CA THR A 354 -0.04 -13.61 6.44
C THR A 354 -0.73 -14.81 5.78
N PHE A 355 -2.02 -14.69 5.51
CA PHE A 355 -2.80 -15.67 4.77
C PHE A 355 -3.00 -15.21 3.33
N THR A 356 -2.84 -16.13 2.39
CA THR A 356 -2.97 -15.84 0.97
C THR A 356 -4.35 -16.29 0.48
N PHE A 357 -5.16 -15.36 -0.02
CA PHE A 357 -6.48 -15.61 -0.60
C PHE A 357 -6.45 -15.42 -2.11
N ALA A 358 -6.78 -16.46 -2.88
CA ALA A 358 -6.74 -16.46 -4.35
C ALA A 358 -8.12 -16.66 -5.00
N GLY A 359 -9.21 -16.33 -4.30
CA GLY A 359 -10.60 -16.55 -4.76
C GLY A 359 -11.40 -15.26 -4.94
N ALA A 360 -10.73 -14.14 -5.24
CA ALA A 360 -11.35 -12.83 -5.39
C ALA A 360 -11.98 -12.66 -6.78
N ASP A 361 -12.82 -13.59 -7.21
CA ASP A 361 -13.33 -13.64 -8.60
C ASP A 361 -14.68 -12.92 -8.78
N GLN A 362 -15.41 -12.72 -7.68
CA GLN A 362 -16.74 -12.08 -7.67
C GLN A 362 -16.62 -10.65 -7.17
N GLN A 363 -17.32 -9.72 -7.81
CA GLN A 363 -17.51 -8.36 -7.32
C GLN A 363 -18.37 -8.38 -6.04
N GLY A 364 -18.03 -7.54 -5.07
CA GLY A 364 -18.76 -7.46 -3.82
C GLY A 364 -17.87 -7.32 -2.60
N VAL A 365 -18.47 -7.52 -1.44
CA VAL A 365 -17.80 -7.45 -0.14
C VAL A 365 -17.47 -8.87 0.31
N TYR A 366 -16.21 -9.08 0.68
CA TYR A 366 -15.71 -10.28 1.29
C TYR A 366 -15.49 -10.03 2.77
N GLU A 367 -15.94 -10.97 3.60
CA GLU A 367 -15.81 -10.88 5.04
C GLU A 367 -14.84 -11.94 5.56
N VAL A 368 -13.87 -11.52 6.36
CA VAL A 368 -12.83 -12.39 6.90
C VAL A 368 -13.10 -12.63 8.38
N PHE A 369 -13.15 -13.90 8.75
CA PHE A 369 -13.39 -14.35 10.11
C PHE A 369 -12.16 -15.12 10.62
N GLU A 370 -11.64 -14.68 11.77
CA GLU A 370 -10.52 -15.33 12.45
C GLU A 370 -11.06 -16.42 13.39
N GLY A 371 -10.63 -17.67 13.20
CA GLY A 371 -11.13 -18.81 13.98
C GLY A 371 -12.66 -18.94 13.96
N ASP A 372 -13.26 -19.03 15.15
CA ASP A 372 -14.71 -19.17 15.37
C ASP A 372 -15.39 -17.84 15.76
N ALA A 373 -14.79 -16.70 15.41
CA ALA A 373 -15.36 -15.40 15.74
C ALA A 373 -16.77 -15.23 15.14
N LYS A 374 -17.67 -14.60 15.90
CA LYS A 374 -19.06 -14.34 15.46
C LYS A 374 -19.20 -13.12 14.56
N SER A 375 -18.22 -12.23 14.57
CA SER A 375 -18.17 -11.01 13.77
C SER A 375 -16.92 -11.03 12.88
N PRO A 376 -16.98 -10.46 11.68
CA PRO A 376 -15.82 -10.39 10.81
C PRO A 376 -14.74 -9.52 11.44
N ALA A 377 -13.51 -10.00 11.39
CA ALA A 377 -12.34 -9.26 11.85
C ALA A 377 -11.98 -8.13 10.86
N GLN A 378 -12.17 -8.39 9.57
CA GLN A 378 -11.87 -7.45 8.49
C GLN A 378 -12.76 -7.75 7.28
N ARG A 379 -12.95 -6.74 6.43
CA ARG A 379 -13.68 -6.81 5.17
C ARG A 379 -12.81 -6.25 4.05
N PHE A 380 -12.98 -6.78 2.86
CA PHE A 380 -12.41 -6.20 1.65
C PHE A 380 -13.42 -6.18 0.54
N THR A 381 -13.21 -5.34 -0.45
CA THR A 381 -14.10 -5.24 -1.60
C THR A 381 -13.37 -5.55 -2.88
N VAL A 382 -14.09 -6.17 -3.79
CA VAL A 382 -13.63 -6.43 -5.15
C VAL A 382 -14.55 -5.64 -6.07
N ASN A 383 -14.00 -4.75 -6.89
CA ASN A 383 -14.76 -3.93 -7.84
C ASN A 383 -14.15 -3.97 -9.24
N LEU A 384 -15.01 -3.77 -10.25
CA LEU A 384 -14.62 -3.61 -11.64
C LEU A 384 -14.27 -2.13 -11.91
N PHE A 385 -13.04 -1.72 -11.56
CA PHE A 385 -12.54 -0.37 -11.84
C PHE A 385 -11.40 -0.41 -12.85
N ASP A 386 -11.70 -0.81 -14.09
CA ASP A 386 -10.74 -0.72 -15.21
C ASP A 386 -11.26 0.22 -16.30
N PRO A 387 -10.65 1.41 -16.47
CA PRO A 387 -11.02 2.36 -17.53
C PRO A 387 -10.91 1.80 -18.95
N GLN A 388 -10.10 0.76 -19.19
CA GLN A 388 -10.01 0.09 -20.49
C GLN A 388 -11.17 -0.88 -20.72
N GLU A 389 -11.69 -1.50 -19.65
CA GLU A 389 -12.85 -2.41 -19.72
C GLU A 389 -14.16 -1.63 -19.86
N SER A 390 -14.27 -0.48 -19.17
CA SER A 390 -15.41 0.43 -19.34
C SER A 390 -15.43 1.16 -20.70
N ARG A 391 -14.34 1.13 -21.48
CA ARG A 391 -14.30 1.71 -22.84
C ARG A 391 -14.84 0.71 -23.87
N ILE A 392 -16.17 0.62 -23.96
CA ILE A 392 -16.90 -0.22 -24.91
C ILE A 392 -16.95 0.33 -26.34
N GLU A 393 -16.28 1.45 -26.62
CA GLU A 393 -16.13 1.95 -27.99
C GLU A 393 -15.41 0.90 -28.85
N PRO A 394 -15.97 0.51 -30.02
CA PRO A 394 -15.31 -0.47 -30.88
C PRO A 394 -13.92 0.03 -31.30
N LYS A 395 -12.86 -0.57 -30.75
CA LYS A 395 -11.50 -0.36 -31.23
C LYS A 395 -11.35 -1.01 -32.60
N VAL A 396 -10.92 -0.23 -33.58
CA VAL A 396 -10.79 -0.66 -34.99
C VAL A 396 -9.64 -1.67 -35.16
N GLU A 397 -8.70 -1.69 -34.23
CA GLU A 397 -7.59 -2.64 -34.16
C GLU A 397 -7.54 -3.28 -32.78
N LEU A 398 -7.57 -4.62 -32.74
CA LEU A 398 -7.43 -5.42 -31.53
C LEU A 398 -6.13 -6.24 -31.68
N ASN A 399 -5.08 -5.89 -30.96
CA ASN A 399 -3.83 -6.65 -30.98
C ASN A 399 -3.97 -7.91 -30.12
N VAL A 400 -4.27 -9.04 -30.76
CA VAL A 400 -4.27 -10.36 -30.13
C VAL A 400 -2.95 -11.06 -30.47
N GLY A 401 -1.96 -10.95 -29.57
CA GLY A 401 -0.63 -11.52 -29.81
C GLY A 401 0.11 -10.84 -30.97
N GLN A 402 0.69 -11.63 -31.89
CA GLN A 402 1.47 -11.13 -33.05
C GLN A 402 0.66 -11.00 -34.36
N ALA A 403 -0.66 -11.20 -34.32
CA ALA A 403 -1.50 -11.02 -35.50
C ALA A 403 -2.37 -9.78 -35.35
N VAL A 404 -2.04 -8.74 -36.13
CA VAL A 404 -2.95 -7.60 -36.37
C VAL A 404 -4.06 -8.14 -37.28
N ILE A 405 -5.20 -8.48 -36.69
CA ILE A 405 -6.39 -8.83 -37.47
C ILE A 405 -7.10 -7.52 -37.76
N GLU A 406 -7.08 -7.07 -39.02
CA GLU A 406 -7.86 -5.91 -39.46
C GLU A 406 -9.34 -6.14 -39.11
N GLY A 407 -9.87 -5.30 -38.22
CA GLY A 407 -11.27 -5.31 -37.84
C GLY A 407 -12.14 -5.00 -39.05
N ARG A 408 -12.63 -6.04 -39.74
CA ARG A 408 -13.55 -5.86 -40.86
C ARG A 408 -14.88 -5.37 -40.28
N ARG A 409 -15.17 -4.10 -40.51
CA ARG A 409 -16.43 -3.43 -40.19
C ARG A 409 -17.56 -4.07 -41.02
N GLN A 410 -18.03 -5.24 -40.64
CA GLN A 410 -19.25 -5.80 -41.18
C GLN A 410 -20.38 -5.07 -40.48
N ARG A 411 -20.87 -3.99 -41.10
CA ARG A 411 -22.22 -3.50 -40.84
C ARG A 411 -23.13 -4.68 -41.12
N GLU A 412 -23.52 -5.44 -40.11
CA GLU A 412 -24.70 -6.26 -40.24
C GLU A 412 -25.85 -5.29 -40.50
N PRO A 413 -26.52 -5.38 -41.66
CA PRO A 413 -27.70 -4.58 -41.88
C PRO A 413 -28.72 -5.04 -40.83
N MET A 414 -28.91 -4.23 -39.79
CA MET A 414 -30.04 -4.40 -38.88
C MET A 414 -31.29 -4.34 -39.76
N ARG A 415 -31.93 -5.49 -39.98
CA ARG A 415 -33.07 -5.64 -40.88
C ARG A 415 -34.25 -4.90 -40.27
N LYS A 416 -34.32 -3.59 -40.48
CA LYS A 416 -35.49 -2.79 -40.11
C LYS A 416 -36.66 -3.32 -40.93
N GLU A 417 -37.64 -3.89 -40.26
CA GLU A 417 -38.80 -4.52 -40.88
C GLU A 417 -39.80 -3.48 -41.42
N LEU A 418 -39.33 -2.59 -42.32
CA LEU A 418 -40.15 -1.53 -42.94
C LEU A 418 -41.39 -2.08 -43.66
N TRP A 419 -41.35 -3.35 -44.08
CA TRP A 419 -42.49 -4.02 -44.70
C TRP A 419 -43.73 -4.01 -43.80
N LYS A 420 -43.58 -4.04 -42.47
CA LYS A 420 -44.71 -3.94 -41.53
C LYS A 420 -45.46 -2.62 -41.68
N TYR A 421 -44.73 -1.51 -41.82
CA TYR A 421 -45.33 -0.19 -42.04
C TYR A 421 -45.97 -0.06 -43.43
N ILE A 422 -45.36 -0.65 -44.46
CA ILE A 422 -45.94 -0.70 -45.81
C ILE A 422 -47.23 -1.53 -45.82
N LEU A 423 -47.29 -2.62 -45.05
CA LEU A 423 -48.47 -3.48 -44.94
C LEU A 423 -49.62 -2.74 -44.24
N VAL A 424 -49.32 -2.01 -43.15
CA VAL A 424 -50.32 -1.15 -42.47
C VAL A 424 -50.81 -0.03 -43.40
N ALA A 425 -49.92 0.60 -44.17
CA ALA A 425 -50.32 1.61 -45.16
C ALA A 425 -51.21 1.02 -46.26
N GLY A 426 -50.88 -0.17 -46.77
CA GLY A 426 -51.69 -0.89 -47.76
C GLY A 426 -53.06 -1.29 -47.21
N LEU A 427 -53.14 -1.74 -45.96
CA LEU A 427 -54.40 -2.05 -45.27
C LEU A 427 -55.27 -0.78 -45.14
N GLY A 428 -54.67 0.35 -44.77
CA GLY A 428 -55.37 1.63 -44.71
C GLY A 428 -55.95 2.05 -46.06
N LEU A 429 -55.22 1.80 -47.15
CA LEU A 429 -55.68 2.12 -48.51
C LEU A 429 -56.84 1.23 -48.94
N LEU A 430 -56.80 -0.08 -48.63
CA LEU A 430 -57.93 -1.00 -48.86
C LEU A 430 -59.17 -0.62 -48.04
N MET A 431 -59.00 -0.22 -46.78
CA MET A 431 -60.11 0.26 -45.96
C MET A 431 -60.71 1.57 -46.52
N ALA A 432 -59.88 2.48 -47.00
CA ALA A 432 -60.32 3.71 -47.65
C ALA A 432 -61.07 3.43 -48.96
N GLU A 433 -60.54 2.54 -49.79
CA GLU A 433 -61.19 2.11 -51.04
C GLU A 433 -62.53 1.42 -50.76
N TRP A 434 -62.57 0.50 -49.81
CA TRP A 434 -63.80 -0.16 -49.37
C TRP A 434 -64.83 0.85 -48.85
N TRP A 435 -64.40 1.84 -48.07
CA TRP A 435 -65.28 2.90 -47.57
C TRP A 435 -65.85 3.77 -48.70
N ILE A 436 -65.03 4.13 -49.70
CA ILE A 436 -65.48 4.87 -50.89
C ILE A 436 -66.48 4.03 -51.70
N TRP A 437 -66.21 2.75 -51.91
CA TRP A 437 -67.10 1.86 -52.66
C TRP A 437 -68.44 1.67 -51.94
N ASN A 438 -68.41 1.41 -50.62
CA ASN A 438 -69.61 1.26 -49.81
C ASN A 438 -70.44 2.56 -49.78
N ARG A 439 -69.79 3.73 -49.80
CA ARG A 439 -70.47 5.03 -49.90
C ARG A 439 -71.08 5.28 -51.30
N ARG A 440 -70.51 4.70 -52.35
CA ARG A 440 -71.04 4.78 -53.73
C ARG A 440 -72.25 3.87 -53.97
N VAL A 441 -72.36 2.76 -53.23
CA VAL A 441 -73.48 1.81 -53.34
C VAL A 441 -74.74 2.30 -52.60
N TYR A 442 -74.64 3.36 -51.80
CA TYR A 442 -75.74 3.95 -51.03
C TYR A 442 -76.33 5.25 -51.63
N LEU A 443 -75.91 5.66 -52.83
CA LEU A 443 -76.41 6.86 -53.54
C LEU A 443 -77.23 6.50 -54.77
#